data_AF-A0A1S5VFR0-F1
#
_entry.id   AF-A0A1S5VFR0-F1
#
_cell.length_a   1.000
_cell.length_b   1.000
_cell.length_c   1.000
_cell.angle_alpha   90.00
_cell.angle_beta   90.00
_cell.angle_gamma   90.00
#
_symmetry.space_group_name_H-M   'P 1'
#
loop_
_entity.id
_entity.type
_entity.pdbx_description
1 polymer ?
#
loop_
_entity_poly.entity_id
_entity_poly.type
_entity_poly.pdbx_seq_one_letter_code
_entity_poly.pdbx_strand_id
1 'polypeptide(L)'
;MLCIMVNRNDAHELHNILDRHFNEMVNDDTNSSAKLKFSIFRRIWGISIVCVGISLILIAAAPSISIIQQYRRSVNPIFYPLVFPTTYPWSLNRPGPRYKIHLIIELTTVVSQFCVTSIDSLFMMYGFQMGAQFREMSHRIMHVDKTDDVRKIIPECVAQHQAMMRCRDIIQTIFGPILLWVMTTNAISLCSMMFQLSQMKSISIPTILTFGTYITAKTLQAFTYAYTGMILTSEVSLE
;
A
#
# COMPACT_ATOMS: atom_id res chain seq x y z
N MET A 1 -8.19 3.72 -7.87
CA MET A 1 -8.02 4.88 -8.75
C MET A 1 -9.34 5.63 -8.95
N LEU A 2 -10.39 5.01 -9.53
CA LEU A 2 -11.68 5.67 -9.74
C LEU A 2 -12.28 6.30 -8.47
N CYS A 3 -12.27 5.59 -7.33
CA CYS A 3 -12.79 6.13 -6.06
C CYS A 3 -12.08 7.42 -5.61
N ILE A 4 -10.77 7.54 -5.84
CA ILE A 4 -9.99 8.74 -5.48
C ILE A 4 -10.22 9.85 -6.50
N MET A 5 -10.35 9.52 -7.79
CA MET A 5 -10.65 10.51 -8.83
C MET A 5 -12.04 11.12 -8.67
N VAL A 6 -13.04 10.34 -8.23
CA VAL A 6 -14.40 10.82 -7.95
C VAL A 6 -14.40 11.77 -6.76
N ASN A 7 -13.67 11.45 -5.69
CA ASN A 7 -13.60 12.27 -4.47
C ASN A 7 -12.34 13.17 -4.44
N ARG A 8 -11.90 13.65 -5.60
CA ARG A 8 -10.62 14.38 -5.73
C ARG A 8 -10.59 15.67 -4.90
N ASN A 9 -11.71 16.39 -4.82
CA ASN A 9 -11.79 17.65 -4.08
C ASN A 9 -11.65 17.40 -2.57
N ASP A 10 -12.35 16.40 -2.05
CA ASP A 10 -12.29 16.02 -0.64
C ASP A 10 -10.89 15.47 -0.27
N ALA A 11 -10.28 14.69 -1.17
CA ALA A 11 -8.91 14.22 -0.99
C ALA A 11 -7.87 15.36 -0.98
N HIS A 12 -8.09 16.41 -1.78
CA HIS A 12 -7.22 17.58 -1.83
C HIS A 12 -7.41 18.48 -0.58
N GLU A 13 -8.65 18.65 -0.11
CA GLU A 13 -8.94 19.32 1.15
C GLU A 13 -8.27 18.59 2.33
N LEU A 14 -8.45 17.27 2.41
CA LEU A 14 -7.82 16.42 3.41
C LEU A 14 -6.29 16.57 3.40
N HIS A 15 -5.67 16.47 2.23
CA HIS A 15 -4.22 16.58 2.09
C HIS A 15 -3.72 17.95 2.59
N ASN A 16 -4.37 19.04 2.19
CA ASN A 16 -3.95 20.38 2.60
C ASN A 16 -4.06 20.61 4.12
N ILE A 17 -5.12 20.11 4.75
CA ILE A 17 -5.34 20.28 6.20
C ILE A 17 -4.29 19.49 6.98
N LEU A 18 -4.06 18.22 6.59
CA LEU A 18 -3.14 17.34 7.31
C LEU A 18 -1.67 17.69 7.05
N ASP A 19 -1.31 17.99 5.80
CA ASP A 19 0.09 18.19 5.41
C ASP A 19 0.66 19.47 6.03
N ARG A 20 -0.10 20.57 6.05
CA ARG A 20 0.33 21.83 6.67
C ARG A 20 0.71 21.64 8.14
N HIS A 21 -0.21 21.10 8.94
CA HIS A 21 0.01 20.87 10.36
C HIS A 21 1.12 19.83 10.62
N PHE A 22 1.18 18.78 9.80
CA PHE A 22 2.22 17.76 9.96
C PHE A 22 3.61 18.29 9.65
N ASN A 23 3.75 19.11 8.62
CA ASN A 23 5.02 19.69 8.23
C ASN A 23 5.52 20.69 9.27
N GLU A 24 4.62 21.47 9.88
CA GLU A 24 4.93 22.31 11.05
C GLU A 24 5.44 21.45 12.22
N MET A 25 4.77 20.35 12.55
CA MET A 25 5.18 19.44 13.64
C MET A 25 6.52 18.73 13.38
N VAL A 26 6.81 18.34 12.14
CA VAL A 26 8.05 17.63 11.80
C VAL A 26 9.26 18.56 11.80
N ASN A 27 9.08 19.82 11.40
CA ASN A 27 10.14 20.82 11.40
C ASN A 27 10.43 21.40 12.78
N ASP A 28 9.49 21.25 13.73
CA ASP A 28 9.74 21.62 15.11
C ASP A 28 10.78 20.69 15.76
N ASP A 29 11.86 21.28 16.28
CA ASP A 29 12.98 20.52 16.84
C ASP A 29 12.63 19.84 18.17
N THR A 30 11.60 20.32 18.86
CA THR A 30 11.09 19.73 20.09
C THR A 30 10.27 18.45 19.88
N ASN A 31 9.71 18.22 18.69
CA ASN A 31 8.77 17.11 18.47
C ASN A 31 9.45 15.83 17.95
N SER A 32 10.32 15.25 18.79
CA SER A 32 11.03 13.98 18.50
C SER A 32 10.07 12.82 18.17
N SER A 33 8.85 12.84 18.70
CA SER A 33 7.84 11.80 18.48
C SER A 33 7.29 11.79 17.04
N ALA A 34 7.06 12.96 16.44
CA ALA A 34 6.61 13.11 15.06
C ALA A 34 7.70 12.68 14.08
N LYS A 35 8.96 13.09 14.32
CA LYS A 35 10.13 12.67 13.53
C LYS A 35 10.32 11.13 13.55
N LEU A 36 10.13 10.49 14.70
CA LEU A 36 10.19 9.03 14.82
C LEU A 36 9.09 8.34 14.01
N LYS A 37 7.83 8.78 14.13
CA LYS A 37 6.69 8.26 13.35
C LYS A 37 6.93 8.40 11.85
N PHE A 38 7.45 9.53 11.39
CA PHE A 38 7.81 9.75 10.00
C PHE A 38 8.94 8.82 9.51
N SER A 39 9.96 8.58 10.33
CA SER A 39 11.04 7.63 10.03
C SER A 39 10.52 6.20 9.88
N ILE A 40 9.61 5.78 10.77
CA ILE A 40 8.94 4.47 10.71
C ILE A 40 8.12 4.36 9.42
N PHE A 41 7.30 5.37 9.10
CA PHE A 41 6.54 5.45 7.86
C PHE A 41 7.46 5.25 6.63
N ARG A 42 8.54 6.03 6.54
CA ARG A 42 9.49 5.97 5.43
C ARG A 42 10.13 4.58 5.28
N ARG A 43 10.42 3.92 6.40
CA ARG A 43 10.99 2.56 6.41
C ARG A 43 9.98 1.53 5.91
N ILE A 44 8.74 1.56 6.40
CA ILE A 44 7.68 0.63 5.97
C ILE A 44 7.38 0.83 4.47
N TRP A 45 7.29 2.09 4.04
CA TRP A 45 7.08 2.45 2.64
C TRP A 45 8.21 1.94 1.74
N GLY A 46 9.47 2.17 2.13
CA GLY A 46 10.63 1.69 1.38
C GLY A 46 10.67 0.17 1.26
N ILE A 47 10.40 -0.55 2.35
CA ILE A 47 10.32 -2.03 2.34
C ILE A 47 9.20 -2.48 1.39
N SER A 48 8.03 -1.83 1.44
CA SER A 48 6.88 -2.17 0.60
C SER A 48 7.19 -2.01 -0.89
N ILE A 49 7.81 -0.89 -1.29
CA ILE A 49 8.23 -0.67 -2.67
C ILE A 49 9.24 -1.73 -3.11
N VAL A 50 10.26 -2.01 -2.29
CA VAL A 50 11.30 -3.00 -2.63
C VAL A 50 10.68 -4.40 -2.80
N CYS A 51 9.80 -4.82 -1.89
CA CYS A 51 9.12 -6.12 -1.99
C CYS A 51 8.25 -6.23 -3.25
N VAL A 52 7.50 -5.18 -3.59
CA VAL A 52 6.69 -5.14 -4.81
C VAL A 52 7.59 -5.15 -6.05
N GLY A 53 8.65 -4.35 -6.06
CA GLY A 53 9.62 -4.30 -7.16
C GLY A 53 10.28 -5.66 -7.43
N ILE A 54 10.74 -6.36 -6.38
CA ILE A 54 11.31 -7.70 -6.51
C ILE A 54 10.27 -8.68 -7.06
N SER A 55 9.03 -8.64 -6.55
CA SER A 55 7.96 -9.52 -7.03
C SER A 55 7.67 -9.31 -8.52
N LEU A 56 7.64 -8.06 -8.97
CA LEU A 56 7.43 -7.71 -10.38
C LEU A 56 8.58 -8.18 -11.28
N ILE A 57 9.83 -8.01 -10.83
CA ILE A 57 11.01 -8.49 -11.56
C ILE A 57 10.96 -10.01 -11.72
N LEU A 58 10.60 -10.74 -10.66
CA LEU A 58 10.50 -12.20 -10.71
C LEU A 58 9.40 -12.68 -11.66
N ILE A 59 8.23 -12.02 -11.61
CA ILE A 59 7.10 -12.32 -12.51
C ILE A 59 7.48 -12.04 -13.98
N ALA A 60 8.18 -10.92 -14.26
CA ALA A 60 8.65 -10.59 -15.61
C ALA A 60 9.79 -11.51 -16.10
N ALA A 61 10.64 -11.99 -15.18
CA ALA A 61 11.74 -12.90 -15.49
C ALA A 61 11.27 -14.34 -15.77
N ALA A 62 10.17 -14.79 -15.16
CA ALA A 62 9.64 -16.14 -15.31
C ALA A 62 9.44 -16.60 -16.78
N PRO A 63 8.76 -15.83 -17.67
CA PRO A 63 8.61 -16.23 -19.06
C PRO A 63 9.94 -16.22 -19.81
N SER A 64 10.82 -15.25 -19.51
CA SER A 64 12.15 -15.14 -20.12
C SER A 64 13.03 -16.36 -19.81
N ILE A 65 13.06 -16.79 -18.55
CA ILE A 65 13.81 -17.98 -18.11
C ILE A 65 13.26 -19.23 -18.79
N SER A 66 11.93 -19.37 -18.89
CA SER A 66 11.32 -20.52 -19.54
C SER A 66 11.65 -20.59 -21.04
N ILE A 67 11.62 -19.46 -21.75
CA ILE A 67 11.98 -19.39 -23.18
C ILE A 67 13.47 -19.76 -23.36
N ILE A 68 14.37 -19.23 -22.51
CA ILE A 68 15.81 -19.55 -22.57
C ILE A 68 16.04 -21.05 -22.31
N GLN A 69 15.35 -21.64 -21.34
CA GLN A 69 15.45 -23.08 -21.05
C GLN A 69 14.96 -23.94 -22.21
N GLN A 70 13.87 -23.56 -22.88
CA GLN A 70 13.35 -24.25 -24.05
C GLN A 70 14.31 -24.18 -25.23
N TYR A 71 14.94 -23.02 -25.44
CA TYR A 71 15.98 -22.82 -26.47
C TYR A 71 17.21 -23.70 -26.20
N ARG A 72 17.65 -23.78 -24.94
CA ARG A 72 18.78 -24.64 -24.54
C ARG A 72 18.50 -26.13 -24.68
N ARG A 73 17.23 -26.55 -24.57
CA ARG A 73 16.82 -27.96 -24.65
C ARG A 73 16.36 -28.38 -26.05
N SER A 74 16.44 -27.48 -27.04
CA SER A 74 16.02 -27.74 -28.43
C SER A 74 14.62 -28.34 -28.55
N VAL A 75 13.70 -27.93 -27.66
CA VAL A 75 12.32 -28.43 -27.66
C VAL A 75 11.57 -27.73 -28.79
N ASN A 76 11.12 -28.50 -29.78
CA ASN A 76 10.26 -28.04 -30.86
C ASN A 76 8.85 -28.64 -30.68
N PRO A 77 7.76 -27.84 -30.63
CA PRO A 77 7.70 -26.39 -30.78
C PRO A 77 8.04 -25.60 -29.49
N ILE A 78 8.60 -24.40 -29.65
CA ILE A 78 8.85 -23.45 -28.56
C ILE A 78 7.52 -22.88 -28.07
N PHE A 79 7.20 -23.10 -26.80
CA PHE A 79 6.06 -22.50 -26.12
C PHE A 79 6.47 -21.15 -25.54
N TYR A 80 5.69 -20.11 -25.84
CA TYR A 80 5.87 -18.78 -25.29
C TYR A 80 4.92 -18.61 -24.09
N PRO A 81 5.38 -18.87 -22.84
CA PRO A 81 4.55 -18.64 -21.67
C PRO A 81 4.30 -17.14 -21.53
N LEU A 82 3.05 -16.80 -21.22
CA LEU A 82 2.64 -15.44 -20.91
C LEU A 82 3.05 -15.07 -19.47
N VAL A 83 3.17 -13.77 -19.19
CA VAL A 83 3.51 -13.27 -17.84
C VAL A 83 2.42 -13.68 -16.85
N PHE A 84 1.16 -13.64 -17.28
CA PHE A 84 0.03 -14.18 -16.53
C PHE A 84 -0.55 -15.39 -17.26
N PRO A 85 -0.93 -16.48 -16.54
CA PRO A 85 -1.54 -17.67 -17.13
C PRO A 85 -2.98 -17.36 -17.59
N THR A 86 -3.11 -16.55 -18.63
CA THR A 86 -4.37 -16.06 -19.18
C THR A 86 -4.65 -16.75 -20.50
N THR A 87 -5.90 -17.16 -20.71
CA THR A 87 -6.37 -17.74 -21.96
C THR A 87 -6.97 -16.65 -22.81
N TYR A 88 -6.40 -16.43 -23.99
CA TYR A 88 -6.93 -15.49 -24.96
C TYR A 88 -7.73 -16.23 -26.04
N PRO A 89 -8.80 -15.61 -26.59
CA PRO A 89 -9.63 -16.25 -27.62
C PRO A 89 -8.93 -16.42 -28.98
N TRP A 90 -7.66 -16.02 -29.11
CA TRP A 90 -6.85 -16.18 -30.32
C TRP A 90 -5.54 -16.91 -30.04
N SER A 91 -5.01 -17.63 -31.04
CA SER A 91 -3.79 -18.43 -30.91
C SER A 91 -2.53 -17.57 -30.76
N LEU A 92 -1.76 -17.78 -29.69
CA LEU A 92 -0.45 -17.17 -29.44
C LEU A 92 0.74 -18.00 -29.94
N ASN A 93 0.49 -19.13 -30.61
CA ASN A 93 1.48 -20.16 -30.93
C ASN A 93 2.56 -19.77 -31.95
N ARG A 94 2.69 -18.49 -32.34
CA ARG A 94 3.71 -18.04 -33.29
C ARG A 94 4.36 -16.73 -32.83
N PRO A 95 5.70 -16.60 -32.92
CA PRO A 95 6.39 -15.33 -32.68
C PRO A 95 5.95 -14.32 -33.73
N GLY A 96 5.03 -13.44 -33.35
CA GLY A 96 4.42 -12.46 -34.23
C GLY A 96 4.09 -11.16 -33.49
N PRO A 97 3.67 -10.10 -34.21
CA PRO A 97 3.35 -8.81 -33.61
C PRO A 97 2.26 -8.90 -32.53
N ARG A 98 1.36 -9.89 -32.63
CA ARG A 98 0.30 -10.15 -31.64
C ARG A 98 0.85 -10.51 -30.26
N TYR A 99 1.93 -11.27 -30.19
CA TYR A 99 2.59 -11.60 -28.92
C TYR A 99 3.23 -10.37 -28.28
N LYS A 100 3.85 -9.50 -29.08
CA LYS A 100 4.45 -8.25 -28.60
C LYS A 100 3.40 -7.29 -28.03
N ILE A 101 2.25 -7.16 -28.70
CA ILE A 101 1.12 -6.34 -28.21
C ILE A 101 0.65 -6.86 -26.86
N HIS A 102 0.51 -8.18 -26.71
CA HIS A 102 0.14 -8.79 -25.44
C HIS A 102 1.14 -8.55 -24.33
N LEU A 103 2.44 -8.70 -24.63
CA LEU A 103 3.49 -8.40 -23.68
C LEU A 103 3.42 -6.95 -23.20
N ILE A 104 3.09 -5.99 -24.08
CA ILE A 104 2.91 -4.57 -23.72
C ILE A 104 1.68 -4.39 -22.82
N ILE A 105 0.56 -5.07 -23.10
CA ILE A 105 -0.63 -5.03 -22.25
C ILE A 105 -0.32 -5.60 -20.86
N GLU A 106 0.39 -6.73 -20.79
CA GLU A 106 0.81 -7.33 -19.53
C GLU A 106 1.80 -6.41 -18.78
N LEU A 107 2.73 -5.76 -19.46
CA LEU A 107 3.59 -4.72 -18.87
C LEU A 107 2.80 -3.52 -18.34
N THR A 108 1.66 -3.18 -18.94
CA THR A 108 0.80 -2.10 -18.44
C THR A 108 0.18 -2.46 -17.08
N THR A 109 -0.05 -3.74 -16.81
CA THR A 109 -0.53 -4.19 -15.49
C THR A 109 0.50 -3.93 -14.38
N VAL A 110 1.80 -3.89 -14.70
CA VAL A 110 2.88 -3.55 -13.75
C VAL A 110 2.70 -2.12 -13.24
N VAL A 111 2.37 -1.18 -14.13
CA VAL A 111 2.09 0.22 -13.76
C VAL A 111 0.91 0.29 -12.79
N SER A 112 -0.13 -0.52 -13.01
CA SER A 112 -1.28 -0.57 -12.10
C SER A 112 -0.92 -1.04 -10.68
N GLN A 113 0.06 -1.93 -10.53
CA GLN A 113 0.53 -2.38 -9.21
C GLN A 113 1.25 -1.26 -8.45
N PHE A 114 2.10 -0.49 -9.12
CA PHE A 114 2.72 0.70 -8.52
C PHE A 114 1.67 1.70 -8.04
N CYS A 115 0.65 1.96 -8.87
CA CYS A 115 -0.46 2.82 -8.50
C CYS A 115 -1.20 2.35 -7.23
N VAL A 116 -1.43 1.04 -7.08
CA VAL A 116 -2.05 0.47 -5.87
C VAL A 116 -1.16 0.68 -4.65
N THR A 117 0.14 0.37 -4.76
CA THR A 117 1.10 0.60 -3.65
C THR A 117 1.18 2.07 -3.25
N SER A 118 1.07 2.99 -4.20
CA SER A 118 0.99 4.43 -3.91
C SER A 118 -0.26 4.79 -3.12
N ILE A 119 -1.42 4.24 -3.47
CA ILE A 119 -2.68 4.46 -2.74
C ILE A 119 -2.58 3.92 -1.30
N ASP A 120 -2.03 2.72 -1.12
CA ASP A 120 -1.82 2.12 0.20
C ASP A 120 -0.90 3.00 1.06
N SER A 121 0.15 3.57 0.44
CA SER A 121 1.09 4.46 1.10
C SER A 121 0.45 5.79 1.51
N LEU A 122 -0.44 6.35 0.67
CA LEU A 122 -1.22 7.55 0.99
C LEU A 122 -2.14 7.31 2.18
N PHE A 123 -2.84 6.17 2.22
CA PHE A 123 -3.66 5.81 3.37
C PHE A 123 -2.83 5.73 4.66
N MET A 124 -1.69 5.05 4.60
CA MET A 124 -0.78 4.93 5.74
C MET A 124 -0.30 6.31 6.20
N MET A 125 0.11 7.19 5.26
CA MET A 125 0.53 8.55 5.55
C MET A 125 -0.56 9.35 6.28
N TYR A 126 -1.80 9.32 5.79
CA TYR A 126 -2.90 10.04 6.44
C TYR A 126 -3.17 9.54 7.86
N GLY A 127 -3.16 8.23 8.09
CA GLY A 127 -3.35 7.71 9.44
C GLY A 127 -2.21 8.07 10.40
N PHE A 128 -0.96 8.12 9.91
CA PHE A 128 0.17 8.63 10.71
C PHE A 128 0.04 10.11 11.03
N GLN A 129 -0.36 10.94 10.05
CA GLN A 129 -0.55 12.38 10.24
C GLN A 129 -1.66 12.65 11.26
N MET A 130 -2.79 11.95 11.16
CA MET A 130 -3.87 12.05 12.14
C MET A 130 -3.42 11.57 13.52
N GLY A 131 -2.78 10.39 13.62
CA GLY A 131 -2.29 9.88 14.90
C GLY A 131 -1.21 10.76 15.54
N ALA A 132 -0.43 11.50 14.75
CA ALA A 132 0.52 12.49 15.27
C ALA A 132 -0.22 13.71 15.85
N GLN A 133 -1.22 14.23 15.14
CA GLN A 133 -2.00 15.38 15.62
C GLN A 133 -2.84 15.07 16.87
N PHE A 134 -3.44 13.87 16.97
CA PHE A 134 -4.17 13.48 18.18
C PHE A 134 -3.27 13.44 19.41
N ARG A 135 -2.06 12.88 19.26
CA ARG A 135 -1.07 12.84 20.33
C ARG A 135 -0.62 14.23 20.77
N GLU A 136 -0.41 15.13 19.81
CA GLU A 136 -0.04 16.52 20.08
C GLU A 136 -1.15 17.25 20.86
N MET A 137 -2.41 17.09 20.44
CA MET A 137 -3.56 17.66 21.15
C MET A 137 -3.66 17.12 22.59
N SER A 138 -3.56 15.79 22.77
CA SER A 138 -3.57 15.16 24.10
C SER A 138 -2.42 15.68 24.99
N HIS A 139 -1.20 15.80 24.43
CA HIS A 139 -0.06 16.37 25.14
C HIS A 139 -0.30 17.84 25.56
N ARG A 140 -0.87 18.67 24.69
CA ARG A 140 -1.20 20.08 24.97
C ARG A 140 -2.27 20.19 26.07
N ILE A 141 -3.31 19.35 26.03
CA ILE A 141 -4.36 19.31 27.07
C ILE A 141 -3.75 18.87 28.41
N MET A 142 -2.94 17.80 28.45
CA MET A 142 -2.34 17.30 29.69
C MET A 142 -1.38 18.29 30.35
N HIS A 143 -0.75 19.18 29.57
CA HIS A 143 0.19 20.18 30.07
C HIS A 143 -0.43 21.58 30.23
N VAL A 144 -1.73 21.73 30.03
CA VAL A 144 -2.42 23.04 30.02
C VAL A 144 -2.33 23.75 31.37
N ASP A 145 -2.28 22.98 32.47
CA ASP A 145 -2.19 23.49 33.86
C ASP A 145 -0.86 24.21 34.16
N LYS A 146 0.17 24.01 33.32
CA LYS A 146 1.48 24.67 33.44
C LYS A 146 1.59 25.96 32.62
N THR A 147 0.56 26.32 31.86
CA THR A 147 0.54 27.45 30.94
C THR A 147 -0.61 28.40 31.27
N ASP A 148 -0.31 29.69 31.48
CA ASP A 148 -1.30 30.73 31.82
C ASP A 148 -2.37 31.00 30.73
N ASP A 149 -2.29 30.34 29.56
CA ASP A 149 -3.11 30.61 28.37
C ASP A 149 -4.21 29.55 28.13
N VAL A 150 -4.75 28.95 29.19
CA VAL A 150 -5.85 27.96 29.16
C VAL A 150 -7.03 28.42 28.30
N ARG A 151 -7.37 29.73 28.34
CA ARG A 151 -8.46 30.33 27.55
C ARG A 151 -8.22 30.34 26.04
N LYS A 152 -6.98 30.18 25.57
CA LYS A 152 -6.65 30.07 24.15
C LYS A 152 -6.44 28.62 23.71
N ILE A 153 -5.80 27.81 24.56
CA ILE A 153 -5.43 26.42 24.22
C ILE A 153 -6.66 25.53 24.06
N ILE A 154 -7.66 25.67 24.95
CA ILE A 154 -8.89 24.86 24.89
C ILE A 154 -9.68 25.09 23.58
N PRO A 155 -10.05 26.32 23.19
CA PRO A 155 -10.82 26.54 21.96
C PRO A 155 -10.04 26.14 20.70
N GLU A 156 -8.71 26.33 20.68
CA GLU A 156 -7.87 25.89 19.56
C GLU A 156 -7.86 24.36 19.44
N CYS A 157 -7.72 23.65 20.57
CA CYS A 157 -7.75 22.19 20.59
C CYS A 157 -9.12 21.63 20.17
N VAL A 158 -10.22 22.26 20.61
CA VAL A 158 -11.58 21.89 20.18
C VAL A 158 -11.76 22.08 18.66
N ALA A 159 -11.28 23.21 18.11
CA ALA A 159 -11.34 23.46 16.67
C ALA A 159 -10.51 22.45 15.88
N GLN A 160 -9.32 22.10 16.37
CA GLN A 160 -8.44 21.10 15.75
C GLN A 160 -9.08 19.70 15.80
N HIS A 161 -9.66 19.31 16.94
CA HIS A 161 -10.37 18.04 17.08
C HIS A 161 -11.56 17.95 16.11
N GLN A 162 -12.35 19.02 15.95
CA GLN A 162 -13.44 19.08 14.97
C GLN A 162 -12.94 18.92 13.53
N ALA A 163 -11.83 19.57 13.17
CA ALA A 163 -11.21 19.41 11.86
C ALA A 163 -10.74 17.96 11.62
N MET A 164 -10.18 17.31 12.64
CA MET A 164 -9.75 15.91 12.56
C MET A 164 -10.91 14.93 12.44
N MET A 165 -12.03 15.19 13.11
CA MET A 165 -13.26 14.41 12.93
C MET A 165 -13.80 14.51 11.51
N ARG A 166 -13.78 15.71 10.90
CA ARG A 166 -14.11 15.88 9.47
C ARG A 166 -13.15 15.11 8.56
N CYS A 167 -11.84 15.15 8.85
CA CYS A 167 -10.83 14.39 8.10
C CYS A 167 -11.07 12.88 8.18
N ARG A 168 -11.46 12.37 9.35
CA ARG A 168 -11.85 10.97 9.54
C ARG A 168 -13.02 10.58 8.65
N ASP A 169 -14.08 11.39 8.61
CA ASP A 169 -15.27 11.09 7.81
C ASP A 169 -14.96 11.04 6.31
N ILE A 170 -14.11 11.95 5.83
CA ILE A 170 -13.60 11.95 4.45
C ILE A 170 -12.80 10.67 4.18
N ILE A 171 -11.84 10.32 5.05
CA ILE A 171 -11.02 9.11 4.89
C ILE A 171 -11.91 7.86 4.90
N GLN A 172 -12.87 7.76 5.82
CA GLN A 172 -13.76 6.61 5.91
C GLN A 172 -14.64 6.46 4.66
N THR A 173 -15.11 7.58 4.10
CA THR A 173 -15.92 7.58 2.89
C THR A 173 -15.11 7.12 1.67
N ILE A 174 -13.86 7.58 1.53
CA ILE A 174 -13.00 7.26 0.39
C ILE A 174 -12.36 5.87 0.54
N PHE A 175 -11.73 5.62 1.69
CA PHE A 175 -10.92 4.43 1.93
C PHE A 175 -11.68 3.28 2.59
N GLY A 176 -12.86 3.50 3.16
CA GLY A 176 -13.67 2.42 3.75
C GLY A 176 -13.97 1.29 2.76
N PRO A 177 -14.55 1.58 1.57
CA PRO A 177 -14.78 0.56 0.54
C PRO A 177 -13.47 -0.05 0.01
N ILE A 178 -12.41 0.75 -0.10
CA ILE A 178 -11.09 0.30 -0.57
C ILE A 178 -10.50 -0.70 0.42
N LEU A 179 -10.56 -0.41 1.72
CA LEU A 179 -10.05 -1.26 2.79
C LEU A 179 -10.76 -2.61 2.81
N LEU A 180 -12.10 -2.60 2.73
CA LEU A 180 -12.88 -3.83 2.65
C LEU A 180 -12.45 -4.68 1.45
N TRP A 181 -12.35 -4.06 0.27
CA TRP A 181 -11.93 -4.73 -0.95
C TRP A 181 -10.51 -5.30 -0.86
N VAL A 182 -9.55 -4.53 -0.33
CA VAL A 182 -8.15 -4.96 -0.17
C VAL A 182 -8.05 -6.11 0.83
N MET A 183 -8.75 -6.05 1.96
CA MET A 183 -8.75 -7.13 2.94
C MET A 183 -9.35 -8.42 2.39
N THR A 184 -10.50 -8.34 1.69
CA THR A 184 -11.12 -9.50 1.06
C THR A 184 -10.22 -10.11 -0.01
N THR A 185 -9.64 -9.28 -0.90
CA THR A 185 -8.75 -9.77 -1.96
C THR A 185 -7.44 -10.34 -1.41
N ASN A 186 -6.89 -9.80 -0.33
CA ASN A 186 -5.71 -10.34 0.34
C ASN A 186 -6.00 -11.70 0.98
N ALA A 187 -7.13 -11.85 1.66
CA ALA A 187 -7.55 -13.14 2.21
C ALA A 187 -7.70 -14.21 1.13
N ILE A 188 -8.47 -13.91 0.07
CA ILE A 188 -8.67 -14.84 -1.06
C ILE A 188 -7.33 -15.19 -1.73
N SER A 189 -6.46 -14.20 -1.94
CA SER A 189 -5.14 -14.41 -2.54
C SER A 189 -4.27 -15.34 -1.69
N LEU A 190 -4.18 -15.11 -0.39
CA LEU A 190 -3.38 -15.94 0.51
C LEU A 190 -3.93 -17.36 0.58
N CYS A 191 -5.25 -17.53 0.71
CA CYS A 191 -5.88 -18.85 0.71
C CYS A 191 -5.64 -19.62 -0.60
N SER A 192 -5.79 -18.95 -1.75
CA SER A 192 -5.50 -19.55 -3.06
C SER A 192 -4.05 -19.96 -3.19
N MET A 193 -3.11 -19.13 -2.74
CA MET A 193 -1.67 -19.43 -2.79
C MET A 193 -1.30 -20.61 -1.89
N MET A 194 -1.86 -20.68 -0.67
CA MET A 194 -1.68 -21.83 0.22
C MET A 194 -2.19 -23.13 -0.43
N PHE A 195 -3.36 -23.09 -1.07
CA PHE A 195 -3.88 -24.25 -1.78
C PHE A 195 -2.99 -24.65 -2.97
N GLN A 196 -2.55 -23.68 -3.78
CA GLN A 196 -1.65 -23.94 -4.90
C GLN A 196 -0.34 -24.58 -4.44
N LEU A 197 0.26 -24.08 -3.36
CA LEU A 197 1.46 -24.66 -2.76
C LEU A 197 1.23 -26.11 -2.29
N SER A 198 0.06 -26.40 -1.70
CA SER A 198 -0.29 -27.77 -1.26
C SER A 198 -0.43 -28.76 -2.41
N GLN A 199 -0.81 -28.31 -3.60
CA GLN A 199 -1.06 -29.17 -4.76
C GLN A 199 0.19 -29.36 -5.65
N MET A 200 1.30 -28.68 -5.36
CA MET A 200 2.52 -28.76 -6.16
C MET A 200 3.28 -30.06 -5.88
N LYS A 201 3.37 -30.93 -6.91
CA LYS A 201 4.11 -32.20 -6.84
C LYS A 201 5.63 -32.05 -6.90
N SER A 202 6.12 -30.95 -7.46
CA SER A 202 7.56 -30.65 -7.56
C SER A 202 7.81 -29.18 -7.29
N ILE A 203 8.66 -28.91 -6.31
CA ILE A 203 8.95 -27.55 -5.87
C ILE A 203 10.25 -27.08 -6.54
N SER A 204 10.14 -26.14 -7.47
CA SER A 204 11.30 -25.49 -8.10
C SER A 204 11.71 -24.24 -7.30
N ILE A 205 13.02 -23.98 -7.19
CA ILE A 205 13.57 -22.81 -6.50
C ILE A 205 12.94 -21.47 -6.97
N PRO A 206 12.87 -21.15 -8.29
CA PRO A 206 12.23 -19.92 -8.77
C PRO A 206 10.74 -19.84 -8.41
N THR A 207 10.06 -20.99 -8.34
CA THR A 207 8.66 -21.07 -7.92
C THR A 207 8.54 -20.66 -6.45
N ILE A 208 9.30 -21.28 -5.54
CA ILE A 208 9.33 -20.89 -4.12
C ILE A 208 9.59 -19.39 -3.96
N LEU A 209 10.57 -18.86 -4.68
CA LEU A 209 10.96 -17.46 -4.59
C LEU A 209 9.81 -16.53 -5.02
N THR A 210 9.10 -16.87 -6.10
CA THR A 210 7.96 -16.09 -6.60
C THR A 210 6.78 -16.14 -5.63
N PHE A 211 6.42 -17.33 -5.13
CA PHE A 211 5.35 -17.47 -4.14
C PHE A 211 5.69 -16.78 -2.82
N GLY A 212 6.92 -16.94 -2.33
CA GLY A 212 7.38 -16.36 -1.07
C GLY A 212 7.40 -14.83 -1.11
N THR A 213 7.89 -14.24 -2.20
CA THR A 213 7.91 -12.78 -2.38
C THR A 213 6.49 -12.22 -2.50
N TYR A 214 5.61 -12.88 -3.24
CA TYR A 214 4.21 -12.49 -3.36
C TYR A 214 3.45 -12.55 -2.02
N ILE A 215 3.59 -13.65 -1.27
CA ILE A 215 2.99 -13.80 0.07
C ILE A 215 3.52 -12.70 1.01
N THR A 216 4.83 -12.46 1.00
CA THR A 216 5.43 -11.41 1.84
C THR A 216 4.87 -10.03 1.49
N ALA A 217 4.76 -9.69 0.20
CA ALA A 217 4.18 -8.43 -0.24
C ALA A 217 2.72 -8.29 0.20
N LYS A 218 1.92 -9.35 0.08
CA LYS A 218 0.50 -9.36 0.48
C LYS A 218 0.30 -9.24 1.99
N THR A 219 1.11 -9.95 2.77
CA THR A 219 1.10 -9.84 4.22
C THR A 219 1.55 -8.46 4.67
N LEU A 220 2.58 -7.88 4.04
CA LEU A 220 3.02 -6.52 4.33
C LEU A 220 1.94 -5.49 4.02
N GLN A 221 1.23 -5.64 2.89
CA GLN A 221 0.08 -4.80 2.56
C GLN A 221 -1.00 -4.86 3.65
N ALA A 222 -1.40 -6.06 4.08
CA ALA A 222 -2.38 -6.24 5.16
C ALA A 222 -1.89 -5.67 6.50
N PHE A 223 -0.61 -5.87 6.82
CA PHE A 223 0.03 -5.34 8.02
C PHE A 223 -0.01 -3.81 8.04
N THR A 224 0.31 -3.14 6.94
CA THR A 224 0.26 -1.67 6.83
C THR A 224 -1.13 -1.14 7.19
N TYR A 225 -2.19 -1.72 6.61
CA TYR A 225 -3.56 -1.30 6.91
C TYR A 225 -3.95 -1.54 8.37
N ALA A 226 -3.61 -2.71 8.92
CA ALA A 226 -3.88 -3.04 10.33
C ALA A 226 -3.10 -2.14 11.30
N TYR A 227 -1.83 -1.87 11.00
CA TYR A 227 -0.96 -1.02 11.80
C TYR A 227 -1.43 0.44 11.82
N THR A 228 -1.85 0.97 10.67
CA THR A 228 -2.46 2.30 10.60
C THR A 228 -3.72 2.39 11.47
N GLY A 229 -4.59 1.37 11.40
CA GLY A 229 -5.78 1.30 12.26
C GLY A 229 -5.43 1.23 13.75
N MET A 230 -4.41 0.44 14.13
CA MET A 230 -3.93 0.34 15.50
C MET A 230 -3.45 1.68 16.06
N ILE A 231 -2.64 2.43 15.28
CA ILE A 231 -2.16 3.76 15.69
C ILE A 231 -3.34 4.69 15.98
N LEU A 232 -4.30 4.77 15.06
CA LEU A 232 -5.49 5.62 15.22
C LEU A 232 -6.27 5.26 16.49
N THR A 233 -6.55 3.97 16.72
CA THR A 233 -7.30 3.54 17.91
C THR A 233 -6.53 3.79 19.20
N SER A 234 -5.20 3.58 19.20
CA SER A 234 -4.40 3.77 20.41
C SER A 234 -4.31 5.22 20.85
N GLU A 235 -4.29 6.15 19.90
CA GLU A 235 -4.18 7.59 20.21
C GLU A 235 -5.55 8.17 20.62
N VAL A 236 -6.66 7.63 20.11
CA VAL A 236 -8.02 8.01 20.56
C VAL A 236 -8.37 7.44 21.93
N SER A 237 -7.85 6.24 22.29
CA SER A 237 -8.13 5.62 23.60
C SER A 237 -7.31 6.21 24.76
N LEU A 238 -6.41 7.17 24.47
CA LEU A 238 -5.63 7.91 25.47
C LEU A 238 -6.31 9.21 25.92
N GLU A 239 -7.44 9.58 25.31
CA GLU A 239 -8.39 10.60 25.80
C GLU A 239 -9.36 10.00 26.83
#